data_AF-A0A5S4V1D3-F1
#
_entry.id   AF-A0A5S4V1D3-F1
#
_cell.length_a   1.000
_cell.length_b   1.000
_cell.length_c   1.000
_cell.angle_alpha   90.00
_cell.angle_beta   90.00
_cell.angle_gamma   90.00
#
_symmetry.space_group_name_H-M   'P 1'
#
loop_
_entity.id
_entity.type
_entity.pdbx_description
1 polymer ?
#
loop_
_entity_poly.entity_id
_entity_poly.type
_entity_poly.pdbx_seq_one_letter_code
_entity_poly.pdbx_strand_id
1 'polypeptide(L)'
;MARKANIAKEEIYQACWELIEAKQFPNIPRLTEHFLQKDGRRCSNTTFMNAIAEWEEHFKDQQQHELKELDGVLLPIFHRFSREVTQNLGQLLDEKALDIEGAHQQKQHATNGSYLSLSSALVELQMAYDLLQGEHIKTNAHNAALEQHLELEQQRAVMNAQKNQDALSQIHVLSSQLKEEQRNSTELRLNLSQKEVDLAKQDNKIAFLQEELAMIKSAQEQKTRNDASTWQAMHKTLEQLAASLQDTQHKDRAEKQ
;
A
#
# COMPACT_ATOMS: atom_id res chain seq x y z
N MET A 1 20.81 67.30 -124.05
CA MET A 1 21.03 65.96 -124.64
C MET A 1 21.55 65.03 -123.55
N ALA A 2 20.71 64.11 -123.07
CA ALA A 2 21.09 63.15 -122.03
C ALA A 2 21.95 62.04 -122.66
N ARG A 3 23.18 61.87 -122.17
CA ARG A 3 24.05 60.74 -122.56
C ARG A 3 23.37 59.46 -122.05
N LYS A 4 23.05 58.53 -122.96
CA LYS A 4 22.73 57.13 -122.62
C LYS A 4 24.00 56.48 -122.06
N ALA A 5 24.34 56.78 -120.82
CA ALA A 5 25.32 56.02 -120.07
C ALA A 5 24.57 54.83 -119.46
N ASN A 6 24.95 53.61 -119.86
CA ASN A 6 24.36 52.40 -119.31
C ASN A 6 24.65 52.37 -117.80
N ILE A 7 23.60 52.37 -116.99
CA ILE A 7 23.72 52.16 -115.54
C ILE A 7 24.02 50.67 -115.34
N ALA A 8 25.10 50.35 -114.65
CA ALA A 8 25.46 48.97 -114.37
C ALA A 8 24.50 48.37 -113.34
N LYS A 9 24.30 47.06 -113.41
CA LYS A 9 23.44 46.32 -112.49
C LYS A 9 23.86 46.48 -111.03
N GLU A 10 25.16 46.45 -110.76
CA GLU A 10 25.72 46.68 -109.42
C GLU A 10 25.42 48.09 -108.89
N GLU A 11 25.39 49.11 -109.76
CA GLU A 11 25.00 50.46 -109.35
C GLU A 11 23.53 50.49 -108.91
N ILE A 12 22.65 49.76 -109.62
CA ILE A 12 21.24 49.63 -109.28
C ILE A 12 21.07 48.90 -107.94
N TYR A 13 21.85 47.84 -107.68
CA TYR A 13 21.84 47.13 -106.41
C TYR A 13 22.25 48.03 -105.24
N GLN A 14 23.33 48.79 -105.42
CA GLN A 14 23.79 49.75 -104.42
C GLN A 14 22.73 50.82 -104.14
N ALA A 15 22.07 51.33 -105.19
CA ALA A 15 20.96 52.27 -105.03
C ALA A 15 19.75 51.64 -104.31
N CYS A 16 19.45 50.35 -104.54
CA CYS A 16 18.41 49.65 -103.79
C CYS A 16 18.73 49.55 -102.30
N TRP A 17 19.99 49.27 -101.95
CA TRP A 17 20.46 49.28 -100.55
C TRP A 17 20.37 50.68 -99.92
N GLU A 18 20.87 51.71 -100.61
CA GLU A 18 20.79 53.12 -100.17
C GLU A 18 19.33 53.55 -99.92
N LEU A 19 18.39 53.12 -100.77
CA LEU A 19 16.96 53.40 -100.60
C LEU A 19 16.37 52.68 -99.38
N ILE A 20 16.73 51.41 -99.13
CA ILE A 20 16.28 50.68 -97.95
C ILE A 20 16.82 51.30 -96.66
N GLU A 21 18.08 51.73 -96.63
CA GLU A 21 18.65 52.47 -95.50
C GLU A 21 17.89 53.78 -95.23
N ALA A 22 17.44 54.45 -96.29
CA ALA A 22 16.57 55.63 -96.22
C ALA A 22 15.09 55.31 -95.90
N LYS A 23 14.75 54.04 -95.60
CA LYS A 23 13.39 53.54 -95.35
C LYS A 23 12.43 53.68 -96.54
N GLN A 24 12.96 53.67 -97.75
CA GLN A 24 12.18 53.74 -98.99
C GLN A 24 12.30 52.43 -99.77
N PHE A 25 11.17 51.84 -100.11
CA PHE A 25 11.16 50.64 -100.95
C PHE A 25 11.70 50.95 -102.37
N PRO A 26 12.68 50.20 -102.88
CA PRO A 26 13.22 50.41 -104.22
C PRO A 26 12.20 50.01 -105.28
N ASN A 27 11.75 50.98 -106.06
CA ASN A 27 10.89 50.75 -107.21
C ASN A 27 11.42 51.56 -108.40
N ILE A 28 10.97 51.23 -109.62
CA ILE A 28 11.46 51.90 -110.84
C ILE A 28 11.39 53.43 -110.74
N PRO A 29 10.28 54.05 -110.29
CA PRO A 29 10.21 55.51 -110.17
C PRO A 29 11.27 56.08 -109.23
N ARG A 30 11.47 55.49 -108.05
CA ARG A 30 12.43 55.97 -107.04
C ARG A 30 13.88 55.76 -107.47
N LEU A 31 14.19 54.62 -108.11
CA LEU A 31 15.52 54.40 -108.67
C LEU A 31 15.79 55.35 -109.84
N THR A 32 14.81 55.61 -110.68
CA THR A 32 14.92 56.58 -111.77
C THR A 32 15.19 57.98 -111.21
N GLU A 33 14.47 58.39 -110.17
CA GLU A 33 14.68 59.65 -109.47
C GLU A 33 16.06 59.70 -108.79
N HIS A 34 16.47 58.64 -108.12
CA HIS A 34 17.77 58.52 -107.47
C HIS A 34 18.93 58.73 -108.45
N PHE A 35 18.93 58.05 -109.60
CA PHE A 35 19.96 58.23 -110.63
C PHE A 35 19.84 59.56 -111.39
N LEU A 36 18.63 60.11 -111.52
CA LEU A 36 18.40 61.42 -112.09
C LEU A 36 18.99 62.53 -111.20
N GLN A 37 18.83 62.43 -109.88
CA GLN A 37 19.37 63.37 -108.91
C GLN A 37 20.89 63.22 -108.75
N LYS A 38 21.42 61.99 -108.76
CA LYS A 38 22.86 61.71 -108.58
C LYS A 38 23.70 62.12 -109.78
N ASP A 39 23.36 61.61 -110.98
CA ASP A 39 24.19 61.76 -112.19
C ASP A 39 23.42 62.16 -113.46
N GLY A 40 22.09 62.36 -113.39
CA GLY A 40 21.24 62.66 -114.55
C GLY A 40 21.07 61.50 -115.55
N ARG A 41 21.50 60.28 -115.20
CA ARG A 41 21.45 59.08 -116.07
C ARG A 41 20.05 58.45 -116.07
N ARG A 42 19.68 57.80 -117.19
CA ARG A 42 18.43 57.04 -117.32
C ARG A 42 18.70 55.64 -117.83
N CYS A 43 18.01 54.65 -117.27
CA CYS A 43 18.04 53.25 -117.68
C CYS A 43 16.65 52.78 -118.15
N SER A 44 16.57 51.63 -118.82
CA SER A 44 15.29 51.07 -119.25
C SER A 44 14.51 50.48 -118.08
N ASN A 45 13.18 50.56 -118.11
CA ASN A 45 12.33 49.97 -117.07
C ASN A 45 12.54 48.46 -116.94
N THR A 46 12.82 47.75 -118.05
CA THR A 46 13.11 46.32 -118.03
C THR A 46 14.42 46.02 -117.31
N THR A 47 15.45 46.84 -117.50
CA THR A 47 16.72 46.71 -116.78
C THR A 47 16.55 46.96 -115.29
N PHE A 48 15.77 47.99 -114.91
CA PHE A 48 15.43 48.21 -113.50
C PHE A 48 14.62 47.07 -112.92
N MET A 49 13.59 46.57 -113.61
CA MET A 49 12.78 45.45 -113.12
C MET A 49 13.60 44.19 -112.85
N ASN A 50 14.46 43.79 -113.80
CA ASN A 50 15.29 42.61 -113.63
C ASN A 50 16.29 42.80 -112.49
N ALA A 51 16.93 43.97 -112.41
CA ALA A 51 17.86 44.26 -111.31
C ALA A 51 17.14 44.32 -109.95
N ILE A 52 15.97 44.93 -109.84
CA ILE A 52 15.19 44.95 -108.59
C ILE A 52 14.81 43.53 -108.18
N ALA A 53 14.31 42.70 -109.10
CA ALA A 53 13.89 41.33 -108.79
C ALA A 53 15.05 40.46 -108.28
N GLU A 54 16.22 40.56 -108.92
CA GLU A 54 17.40 39.83 -108.46
C GLU A 54 17.97 40.39 -107.14
N TRP A 55 17.93 41.71 -106.94
CA TRP A 55 18.28 42.31 -105.65
C TRP A 55 17.33 41.86 -104.54
N GLU A 56 16.02 41.76 -104.81
CA GLU A 56 15.03 41.26 -103.85
C GLU A 56 15.31 39.81 -103.44
N GLU A 57 15.80 38.98 -104.37
CA GLU A 57 16.23 37.60 -104.07
C GLU A 57 17.47 37.61 -103.16
N HIS A 58 18.50 38.38 -103.51
CA HIS A 58 19.70 38.54 -102.67
C HIS A 58 19.38 39.12 -101.28
N PHE A 59 18.46 40.08 -101.20
CA PHE A 59 18.01 40.67 -99.95
C PHE A 59 17.29 39.63 -99.06
N LYS A 60 16.42 38.80 -99.64
CA LYS A 60 15.74 37.71 -98.92
C LYS A 60 16.73 36.67 -98.41
N ASP A 61 17.71 36.29 -99.23
CA ASP A 61 18.74 35.34 -98.84
C ASP A 61 19.59 35.88 -97.69
N GLN A 62 19.97 37.16 -97.73
CA GLN A 62 20.71 37.81 -96.64
C GLN A 62 19.89 37.86 -95.35
N GLN A 63 18.61 38.24 -95.41
CA GLN A 63 17.72 38.24 -94.23
C GLN A 63 17.55 36.83 -93.64
N GLN A 64 17.39 35.81 -94.48
CA GLN A 64 17.32 34.42 -94.00
C GLN A 64 18.65 33.95 -93.39
N HIS A 65 19.78 34.43 -93.91
CA HIS A 65 21.09 34.12 -93.35
C HIS A 65 21.27 34.76 -91.97
N GLU A 66 20.96 36.05 -91.82
CA GLU A 66 21.01 36.77 -90.55
C GLU A 66 20.13 36.10 -89.48
N LEU A 67 18.93 35.64 -89.84
CA LEU A 67 18.06 34.89 -88.93
C LEU A 67 18.66 33.54 -88.52
N LYS A 68 19.27 32.80 -89.46
CA LYS A 68 19.95 31.53 -89.17
C LYS A 68 21.19 31.72 -88.29
N GLU A 69 21.94 32.80 -88.48
CA GLU A 69 23.06 33.15 -87.61
C GLU A 69 22.57 33.50 -86.20
N LEU A 70 21.48 34.25 -86.09
CA LEU A 70 20.86 34.57 -84.80
C LEU A 70 20.40 33.30 -84.07
N ASP A 71 19.75 32.37 -84.78
CA ASP A 71 19.39 31.05 -84.25
C ASP A 71 20.65 30.27 -83.83
N GLY A 72 21.72 30.32 -84.63
CA GLY A 72 23.00 29.69 -84.33
C GLY A 72 23.65 30.20 -83.04
N VAL A 73 23.43 31.47 -82.68
CA VAL A 73 23.95 32.06 -81.43
C VAL A 73 23.00 31.83 -80.25
N LEU A 74 21.69 32.02 -80.44
CA LEU A 74 20.71 31.99 -79.35
C LEU A 74 20.34 30.57 -78.93
N LEU A 75 20.18 29.64 -79.87
CA LEU A 75 19.70 28.29 -79.58
C LEU A 75 20.64 27.52 -78.62
N PRO A 76 21.98 27.56 -78.78
CA PRO A 76 22.88 26.95 -77.81
C PRO A 76 22.80 27.57 -76.41
N ILE A 77 22.56 28.88 -76.32
CA ILE A 77 22.40 29.59 -75.04
C ILE A 77 21.11 29.12 -74.35
N PHE A 78 19.99 29.05 -75.09
CA PHE A 78 18.73 28.52 -74.56
C PHE A 78 18.85 27.06 -74.13
N HIS A 79 19.54 26.21 -74.90
CA HIS A 79 19.77 24.81 -74.51
C HIS A 79 20.63 24.70 -73.25
N ARG A 80 21.69 25.52 -73.14
CA ARG A 80 22.53 25.56 -71.95
C ARG A 80 21.71 26.02 -70.73
N PHE A 81 20.97 27.11 -70.86
CA PHE A 81 20.11 27.62 -69.80
C PHE A 81 19.06 26.58 -69.37
N SER A 82 18.39 25.95 -70.33
CA SER A 82 17.41 24.89 -70.05
C SER A 82 18.04 23.73 -69.28
N ARG A 83 19.23 23.27 -69.72
CA ARG A 83 19.97 22.21 -69.03
C ARG A 83 20.37 22.60 -67.60
N GLU A 84 20.90 23.81 -67.41
CA GLU A 84 21.29 24.32 -66.09
C GLU A 84 20.07 24.44 -65.16
N VAL A 85 18.94 24.95 -65.65
CA VAL A 85 17.69 25.03 -64.87
C VAL A 85 17.18 23.65 -64.52
N THR A 86 17.12 22.71 -65.46
CA THR A 86 16.69 21.33 -65.18
C THR A 86 17.61 20.65 -64.17
N GLN A 87 18.93 20.83 -64.29
CA GLN A 87 19.89 20.26 -63.35
C GLN A 87 19.72 20.84 -61.95
N ASN A 88 19.62 22.16 -61.82
CA ASN A 88 19.46 22.83 -60.53
C ASN A 88 18.13 22.48 -59.87
N LEU A 89 17.03 22.43 -60.65
CA LEU A 89 15.73 22.00 -60.13
C LEU A 89 15.73 20.52 -59.73
N GLY A 90 16.41 19.65 -60.50
CA GLY A 90 16.59 18.25 -60.15
C GLY A 90 17.34 18.07 -58.83
N GLN A 91 18.48 18.76 -58.67
CA GLN A 91 19.26 18.74 -57.44
C GLN A 91 18.45 19.25 -56.24
N LEU A 92 17.74 20.37 -56.39
CA LEU A 92 16.89 20.91 -55.33
C LEU A 92 15.77 19.95 -54.94
N LEU A 93 15.19 19.25 -55.93
CA LEU A 93 14.13 18.27 -55.69
C LEU A 93 14.66 17.04 -54.94
N ASP A 94 15.85 16.55 -55.32
CA ASP A 94 16.52 15.44 -54.64
C ASP A 94 16.89 15.81 -53.19
N GLU A 95 17.46 17.00 -52.97
CA GLU A 95 17.76 17.51 -51.63
C GLU A 95 16.49 17.61 -50.76
N LYS A 96 15.40 18.15 -51.32
CA LYS A 96 14.12 18.25 -50.59
C LYS A 96 13.49 16.90 -50.32
N ALA A 97 13.62 15.94 -51.23
CA ALA A 97 13.15 14.57 -51.02
C ALA A 97 13.91 13.92 -49.84
N LEU A 98 15.24 14.06 -49.81
CA LEU A 98 16.08 13.56 -48.71
C LEU A 98 15.77 14.25 -47.37
N ASP A 99 15.56 15.57 -47.37
CA ASP A 99 15.15 16.32 -46.16
C ASP A 99 13.83 15.77 -45.59
N ILE A 100 12.83 15.56 -46.44
CA ILE A 100 11.51 15.05 -46.05
C ILE A 100 11.62 13.62 -45.52
N GLU A 101 12.39 12.76 -46.20
CA GLU A 101 12.59 11.38 -45.78
C GLU A 101 13.31 11.32 -44.42
N GLY A 102 14.36 12.12 -44.23
CA GLY A 102 15.07 12.23 -42.97
C GLY A 102 14.17 12.72 -41.83
N ALA A 103 13.36 13.76 -42.07
CA ALA A 103 12.39 14.24 -41.09
C ALA A 103 11.33 13.18 -40.74
N HIS A 104 10.87 12.41 -41.73
CA HIS A 104 9.93 11.32 -41.51
C HIS A 104 10.53 10.21 -40.65
N GLN A 105 11.75 9.77 -40.97
CA GLN A 105 12.48 8.76 -40.19
C GLN A 105 12.70 9.22 -38.75
N GLN A 106 13.15 10.46 -38.54
CA GLN A 106 13.32 11.02 -37.20
C GLN A 106 12.01 11.04 -36.41
N LYS A 107 10.91 11.46 -37.04
CA LYS A 107 9.59 11.44 -36.41
C LYS A 107 9.15 10.01 -36.04
N GLN A 108 9.42 9.04 -36.92
CA GLN A 108 9.10 7.64 -36.67
C GLN A 108 9.94 7.08 -35.52
N HIS A 109 11.24 7.37 -35.48
CA HIS A 109 12.11 6.98 -34.37
C HIS A 109 11.69 7.60 -33.04
N ALA A 110 11.34 8.90 -33.02
CA ALA A 110 10.84 9.56 -31.81
C ALA A 110 9.51 8.95 -31.33
N THR A 111 8.61 8.64 -32.27
CA THR A 111 7.31 8.02 -31.96
C THR A 111 7.49 6.60 -31.43
N ASN A 112 8.28 5.77 -32.11
CA ASN A 112 8.55 4.40 -31.70
C ASN A 112 9.30 4.34 -30.38
N GLY A 113 10.30 5.19 -30.18
CA GLY A 113 11.05 5.28 -28.93
C GLY A 113 10.16 5.69 -27.74
N SER A 114 9.29 6.69 -27.94
CA SER A 114 8.33 7.11 -26.92
C SER A 114 7.31 6.00 -26.62
N TYR A 115 6.80 5.32 -27.65
CA TYR A 115 5.87 4.20 -27.49
C TYR A 115 6.50 3.04 -26.70
N LEU A 116 7.74 2.66 -27.05
CA LEU A 116 8.47 1.62 -26.34
C LEU A 116 8.70 2.00 -24.88
N SER A 117 9.12 3.24 -24.61
CA SER A 117 9.31 3.74 -23.24
C SER A 117 8.01 3.70 -22.43
N LEU A 118 6.90 4.15 -23.01
CA LEU A 118 5.59 4.12 -22.36
C LEU A 118 5.12 2.68 -22.11
N SER A 119 5.32 1.78 -23.07
CA SER A 119 4.97 0.37 -22.89
C SER A 119 5.79 -0.30 -21.79
N SER A 120 7.09 0.00 -21.67
CA SER A 120 7.95 -0.51 -20.59
C SER A 120 7.46 -0.01 -19.23
N ALA A 121 7.23 1.31 -19.12
CA ALA A 121 6.72 1.92 -17.89
C ALA A 121 5.36 1.34 -17.47
N LEU A 122 4.48 1.04 -18.43
CA LEU A 122 3.18 0.42 -18.15
C LEU A 122 3.33 -1.02 -17.64
N VAL A 123 4.23 -1.81 -18.23
CA VAL A 123 4.54 -3.17 -17.74
C VAL A 123 5.12 -3.11 -16.32
N GLU A 124 6.09 -2.23 -16.07
CA GLU A 124 6.67 -2.05 -14.73
C GLU A 124 5.62 -1.64 -13.70
N LEU A 125 4.74 -0.71 -14.06
CA LEU A 125 3.64 -0.27 -13.20
C LEU A 125 2.66 -1.42 -12.91
N GLN A 126 2.31 -2.22 -13.91
CA GLN A 126 1.45 -3.38 -13.74
C GLN A 126 2.09 -4.41 -12.79
N MET A 127 3.39 -4.69 -12.97
CA MET A 127 4.13 -5.60 -12.09
C MET A 127 4.15 -5.10 -10.63
N ALA A 128 4.39 -3.80 -10.43
CA ALA A 128 4.37 -3.20 -9.09
C ALA A 128 2.96 -3.27 -8.46
N TYR A 129 1.92 -3.05 -9.25
CA TYR A 129 0.53 -3.18 -8.81
C TYR A 129 0.20 -4.62 -8.39
N ASP A 130 0.56 -5.61 -9.20
CA ASP A 130 0.29 -7.02 -8.91
C ASP A 130 1.01 -7.48 -7.62
N LEU A 131 2.26 -7.01 -7.41
CA LEU A 131 3.01 -7.26 -6.17
C LEU A 131 2.30 -6.65 -4.95
N LEU A 132 1.92 -5.37 -5.05
CA LEU A 132 1.23 -4.66 -3.97
C LEU A 132 -0.12 -5.30 -3.65
N GLN A 133 -0.87 -5.71 -4.67
CA GLN A 133 -2.14 -6.41 -4.50
C GLN A 133 -1.93 -7.76 -3.79
N GLY A 134 -0.87 -8.50 -4.15
CA GLY A 134 -0.48 -9.73 -3.47
C GLY A 134 -0.15 -9.52 -1.98
N GLU A 135 0.60 -8.46 -1.66
CA GLU A 135 0.90 -8.10 -0.26
C GLU A 135 -0.34 -7.67 0.51
N HIS A 136 -1.23 -6.90 -0.12
CA HIS A 136 -2.48 -6.48 0.48
C HIS A 136 -3.38 -7.68 0.82
N ILE A 137 -3.50 -8.66 -0.08
CA ILE A 137 -4.25 -9.90 0.17
C ILE A 137 -3.64 -10.67 1.35
N LYS A 138 -2.31 -10.82 1.38
CA LYS A 138 -1.61 -11.49 2.50
C LYS A 138 -1.84 -10.78 3.83
N THR A 139 -1.74 -9.45 3.83
CA THR A 139 -1.93 -8.62 5.02
C THR A 139 -3.37 -8.72 5.52
N ASN A 140 -4.36 -8.67 4.64
CA ASN A 140 -5.76 -8.85 5.01
C ASN A 140 -6.03 -10.25 5.57
N ALA A 141 -5.49 -11.30 4.96
CA ALA A 141 -5.61 -12.66 5.48
C ALA A 141 -4.97 -12.78 6.88
N HIS A 142 -3.81 -12.15 7.09
CA HIS A 142 -3.15 -12.12 8.39
C HIS A 142 -3.98 -11.37 9.43
N ASN A 143 -4.53 -10.21 9.09
CA ASN A 143 -5.39 -9.42 9.97
C ASN A 143 -6.65 -10.19 10.37
N ALA A 144 -7.32 -10.86 9.42
CA ALA A 144 -8.48 -11.69 9.71
C ALA A 144 -8.13 -12.86 10.68
N ALA A 145 -6.97 -13.49 10.50
CA ALA A 145 -6.50 -14.52 11.43
C ALA A 145 -6.17 -13.95 12.82
N LEU A 146 -5.62 -12.74 12.88
CA LEU A 146 -5.33 -12.04 14.13
C LEU A 146 -6.61 -11.68 14.90
N GLU A 147 -7.64 -11.19 14.19
CA GLU A 147 -8.96 -10.89 14.76
C GLU A 147 -9.59 -12.15 15.34
N GLN A 148 -9.54 -13.28 14.62
CA GLN A 148 -10.05 -14.56 15.12
C GLN A 148 -9.29 -15.01 16.38
N HIS A 149 -7.96 -14.86 16.41
CA HIS A 149 -7.17 -15.20 17.58
C HIS A 149 -7.50 -14.29 18.78
N LEU A 150 -7.73 -13.01 18.54
CA LEU A 150 -8.14 -12.05 19.57
C LEU A 150 -9.49 -12.44 20.17
N GLU A 151 -10.47 -12.81 19.33
CA GLU A 151 -11.79 -13.25 19.78
C GLU A 151 -11.71 -14.51 20.65
N LEU A 152 -10.90 -15.50 20.24
CA LEU A 152 -10.66 -16.72 21.02
C LEU A 152 -10.01 -16.43 22.38
N GLU A 153 -9.01 -15.56 22.44
CA GLU A 153 -8.37 -15.17 23.70
C GLU A 153 -9.34 -14.39 24.60
N GLN A 154 -10.19 -13.52 24.05
CA GLN A 154 -11.24 -12.84 24.81
C GLN A 154 -12.23 -13.84 25.43
N GLN A 155 -12.71 -14.82 24.65
CA GLN A 155 -13.58 -15.88 25.17
C GLN A 155 -12.90 -16.69 26.27
N ARG A 156 -11.61 -16.99 26.11
CA ARG A 156 -10.80 -17.70 27.10
C ARG A 156 -10.64 -16.90 28.39
N ALA A 157 -10.38 -15.59 28.27
CA ALA A 157 -10.27 -14.68 29.41
C ALA A 157 -11.58 -14.62 30.20
N VAL A 158 -12.73 -14.51 29.53
CA VAL A 158 -14.05 -14.54 30.16
C VAL A 158 -14.29 -15.86 30.90
N MET A 159 -14.00 -16.99 30.26
CA MET A 159 -14.15 -18.31 30.89
C MET A 159 -13.25 -18.45 32.13
N ASN A 160 -11.99 -17.99 32.05
CA ASN A 160 -11.07 -18.04 33.18
C ASN A 160 -11.51 -17.10 34.32
N ALA A 161 -12.03 -15.91 33.99
CA ALA A 161 -12.59 -15.00 34.98
C ALA A 161 -13.77 -15.65 35.73
N GLN A 162 -14.66 -16.32 35.01
CA GLN A 162 -15.78 -17.05 35.63
C GLN A 162 -15.27 -18.18 36.55
N LYS A 163 -14.34 -19.02 36.09
CA LYS A 163 -13.75 -20.08 36.91
C LYS A 163 -13.08 -19.55 38.17
N ASN A 164 -12.37 -18.43 38.06
CA ASN A 164 -11.73 -17.78 39.22
C ASN A 164 -12.78 -17.23 40.20
N GLN A 165 -13.87 -16.65 39.70
CA GLN A 165 -14.97 -16.18 40.53
C GLN A 165 -15.66 -17.33 41.27
N ASP A 166 -15.89 -18.45 40.58
CA ASP A 166 -16.47 -19.66 41.18
C ASP A 166 -15.54 -20.22 42.27
N ALA A 167 -14.24 -20.31 42.00
CA ALA A 167 -13.24 -20.75 42.99
C ALA A 167 -13.18 -19.83 44.22
N LEU A 168 -13.24 -18.51 44.04
CA LEU A 168 -13.32 -17.55 45.15
C LEU A 168 -14.59 -17.76 45.98
N SER A 169 -15.73 -18.01 45.34
CA SER A 169 -16.99 -18.28 46.04
C SER A 169 -16.89 -19.56 46.90
N GLN A 170 -16.27 -20.62 46.36
CA GLN A 170 -16.02 -21.86 47.10
C GLN A 170 -15.07 -21.63 48.28
N ILE A 171 -13.99 -20.87 48.09
CA ILE A 171 -13.06 -20.51 49.17
C ILE A 171 -13.81 -19.74 50.28
N HIS A 172 -14.73 -18.83 49.93
CA HIS A 172 -15.54 -18.11 50.93
C HIS A 172 -16.47 -19.03 51.72
N VAL A 173 -17.10 -20.00 51.06
CA VAL A 173 -17.94 -21.01 51.73
C VAL A 173 -17.10 -21.87 52.66
N LEU A 174 -15.98 -22.42 52.19
CA LEU A 174 -15.06 -23.24 52.99
C LEU A 174 -14.48 -22.46 54.18
N SER A 175 -14.12 -21.18 53.97
CA SER A 175 -13.64 -20.29 55.04
C SER A 175 -14.72 -20.06 56.10
N SER A 176 -15.99 -19.95 55.70
CA SER A 176 -17.11 -19.78 56.63
C SER A 176 -17.36 -21.06 57.44
N GLN A 177 -17.35 -22.22 56.77
CA GLN A 177 -17.46 -23.53 57.42
C GLN A 177 -16.30 -23.76 58.42
N LEU A 178 -15.07 -23.41 58.03
CA LEU A 178 -13.91 -23.50 58.92
C LEU A 178 -14.08 -22.64 60.17
N LYS A 179 -14.60 -21.41 60.03
CA LYS A 179 -14.86 -20.52 61.17
C LYS A 179 -15.96 -21.07 62.09
N GLU A 180 -16.99 -21.69 61.52
CA GLU A 180 -18.06 -22.33 62.29
C GLU A 180 -17.53 -23.55 63.06
N GLU A 181 -16.76 -24.41 62.41
CA GLU A 181 -16.10 -25.55 63.06
C GLU A 181 -15.10 -25.11 64.15
N GLN A 182 -14.37 -24.03 63.92
CA GLN A 182 -13.50 -23.45 64.96
C GLN A 182 -14.32 -22.98 66.17
N ARG A 183 -15.46 -22.31 65.97
CA ARG A 183 -16.35 -21.89 67.06
C ARG A 183 -16.90 -23.09 67.82
N ASN A 184 -17.44 -24.09 67.11
CA ASN A 184 -17.95 -25.32 67.70
C ASN A 184 -16.87 -26.05 68.51
N SER A 185 -15.64 -26.13 67.97
CA SER A 185 -14.50 -26.70 68.68
C SER A 185 -14.15 -25.93 69.97
N THR A 186 -14.15 -24.60 69.92
CA THR A 186 -13.89 -23.78 71.12
C THR A 186 -14.99 -23.92 72.17
N GLU A 187 -16.26 -24.00 71.75
CA GLU A 187 -17.39 -24.21 72.65
C GLU A 187 -17.34 -25.61 73.29
N LEU A 188 -17.05 -26.64 72.51
CA LEU A 188 -16.86 -28.00 73.02
C LEU A 188 -15.71 -28.07 74.03
N ARG A 189 -14.58 -27.39 73.77
CA ARG A 189 -13.45 -27.31 74.72
C ARG A 189 -13.86 -26.60 76.01
N LEU A 190 -14.61 -25.50 75.93
CA LEU A 190 -15.11 -24.79 77.10
C LEU A 190 -16.08 -25.67 77.92
N ASN A 191 -17.02 -26.33 77.24
CA ASN A 191 -17.97 -27.25 77.87
C ASN A 191 -17.25 -28.42 78.54
N LEU A 192 -16.23 -29.00 77.89
CA LEU A 192 -15.41 -30.06 78.46
C LEU A 192 -14.67 -29.58 79.71
N SER A 193 -14.03 -28.41 79.66
CA SER A 193 -13.37 -27.81 80.83
C SER A 193 -14.35 -27.55 81.99
N GLN A 194 -15.56 -27.07 81.70
CA GLN A 194 -16.60 -26.88 82.71
C GLN A 194 -17.01 -28.21 83.35
N LYS A 195 -17.17 -29.28 82.55
CA LYS A 195 -17.48 -30.62 83.06
C LYS A 195 -16.35 -31.20 83.90
N GLU A 196 -15.09 -30.99 83.52
CA GLU A 196 -13.93 -31.38 84.33
C GLU A 196 -13.92 -30.66 85.70
N VAL A 197 -14.24 -29.37 85.74
CA VAL A 197 -14.37 -28.61 86.99
C VAL A 197 -15.51 -29.13 87.85
N ASP A 198 -16.67 -29.41 87.26
CA ASP A 198 -17.82 -29.94 87.99
C ASP A 198 -17.56 -31.36 88.53
N LEU A 199 -16.85 -32.20 87.78
CA LEU A 199 -16.36 -33.49 88.25
C LEU A 199 -15.40 -33.32 89.44
N ALA A 200 -14.42 -32.41 89.35
CA ALA A 200 -13.51 -32.14 90.46
C ALA A 200 -14.25 -31.64 91.73
N LYS A 201 -15.33 -30.86 91.57
CA LYS A 201 -16.19 -30.47 92.70
C LYS A 201 -16.93 -31.67 93.30
N GLN A 202 -17.46 -32.56 92.46
CA GLN A 202 -18.12 -33.79 92.91
C GLN A 202 -17.13 -34.71 93.64
N ASP A 203 -15.92 -34.89 93.11
CA ASP A 203 -14.86 -35.67 93.74
C ASP A 203 -14.48 -35.09 95.10
N ASN A 204 -14.31 -33.76 95.21
CA ASN A 204 -14.08 -33.10 96.49
C ASN A 204 -15.24 -33.31 97.48
N LYS A 205 -16.49 -33.28 97.00
CA LYS A 205 -17.66 -33.53 97.86
C LYS A 205 -17.72 -35.00 98.31
N ILE A 206 -17.39 -35.94 97.43
CA ILE A 206 -17.28 -37.37 97.76
C ILE A 206 -16.20 -37.56 98.82
N ALA A 207 -15.00 -36.98 98.63
CA ALA A 207 -13.92 -37.04 99.61
C ALA A 207 -14.36 -36.49 100.98
N PHE A 208 -15.02 -35.33 101.01
CA PHE A 208 -15.58 -34.76 102.23
C PHE A 208 -16.61 -35.68 102.90
N LEU A 209 -17.56 -36.23 102.13
CA LEU A 209 -18.58 -37.14 102.65
C LEU A 209 -17.96 -38.47 103.14
N GLN A 210 -16.90 -38.94 102.51
CA GLN A 210 -16.14 -40.11 102.96
C GLN A 210 -15.43 -39.84 104.28
N GLU A 211 -14.85 -38.64 104.45
CA GLU A 211 -14.23 -38.21 105.71
C GLU A 211 -15.28 -38.05 106.83
N GLU A 212 -16.43 -37.46 106.53
CA GLU A 212 -17.57 -37.34 107.46
C GLU A 212 -18.12 -38.72 107.86
N LEU A 213 -18.29 -39.64 106.90
CA LEU A 213 -18.66 -41.03 107.18
C LEU A 213 -17.61 -41.74 108.03
N ALA A 214 -16.32 -41.49 107.80
CA ALA A 214 -15.25 -42.04 108.63
C ALA A 214 -15.30 -41.49 110.06
N MET A 215 -15.58 -40.21 110.24
CA MET A 215 -15.79 -39.59 111.56
C MET A 215 -17.05 -40.11 112.26
N ILE A 216 -18.16 -40.31 111.54
CA ILE A 216 -19.39 -40.88 112.12
C ILE A 216 -19.14 -42.34 112.49
N LYS A 217 -18.47 -43.12 111.63
CA LYS A 217 -18.08 -44.51 111.96
C LYS A 217 -17.19 -44.56 113.19
N SER A 218 -16.17 -43.71 113.30
CA SER A 218 -15.31 -43.68 114.48
C SER A 218 -16.08 -43.24 115.73
N ALA A 219 -16.95 -42.23 115.63
CA ALA A 219 -17.83 -41.81 116.74
C ALA A 219 -18.81 -42.92 117.15
N GLN A 220 -19.32 -43.69 116.19
CA GLN A 220 -20.23 -44.81 116.44
C GLN A 220 -19.51 -46.02 117.03
N GLU A 221 -18.28 -46.33 116.59
CA GLU A 221 -17.39 -47.30 117.22
C GLU A 221 -17.04 -46.88 118.65
N GLN A 222 -16.82 -45.59 118.89
CA GLN A 222 -16.53 -45.06 120.22
C GLN A 222 -17.75 -45.09 121.14
N LYS A 223 -18.95 -44.85 120.58
CA LYS A 223 -20.23 -45.00 121.29
C LYS A 223 -20.54 -46.46 121.59
N THR A 224 -20.38 -47.39 120.65
CA THR A 224 -20.58 -48.82 120.93
C THR A 224 -19.55 -49.35 121.92
N ARG A 225 -18.32 -48.84 121.91
CA ARG A 225 -17.30 -49.18 122.92
C ARG A 225 -17.65 -48.62 124.31
N ASN A 226 -18.16 -47.39 124.37
CA ASN A 226 -18.67 -46.81 125.62
C ASN A 226 -19.91 -47.55 126.11
N ASP A 227 -20.87 -47.87 125.24
CA ASP A 227 -22.06 -48.66 125.57
C ASP A 227 -21.68 -50.08 125.99
N ALA A 228 -20.69 -50.71 125.36
CA ALA A 228 -20.16 -52.00 125.80
C ALA A 228 -19.52 -51.91 127.20
N SER A 229 -18.83 -50.80 127.51
CA SER A 229 -18.25 -50.56 128.83
C SER A 229 -19.31 -50.29 129.90
N THR A 230 -20.39 -49.57 129.58
CA THR A 230 -21.51 -49.34 130.49
C THR A 230 -22.34 -50.60 130.68
N TRP A 231 -22.54 -51.41 129.64
CA TRP A 231 -23.12 -52.75 129.75
C TRP A 231 -22.27 -53.68 130.62
N GLN A 232 -20.95 -53.66 130.49
CA GLN A 232 -20.05 -54.41 131.39
C GLN A 232 -20.13 -53.90 132.83
N ALA A 233 -20.21 -52.59 133.05
CA ALA A 233 -20.39 -52.01 134.38
C ALA A 233 -21.75 -52.39 134.99
N MET A 234 -22.83 -52.33 134.19
CA MET A 234 -24.17 -52.78 134.58
C MET A 234 -24.19 -54.28 134.90
N HIS A 235 -23.51 -55.09 134.09
CA HIS A 235 -23.41 -56.53 134.34
C HIS A 235 -22.70 -56.82 135.65
N LYS A 236 -21.62 -56.08 135.96
CA LYS A 236 -20.90 -56.16 137.23
C LYS A 236 -21.77 -55.73 138.42
N THR A 237 -22.62 -54.71 138.27
CA THR A 237 -23.58 -54.33 139.32
C THR A 237 -24.71 -55.35 139.50
N LEU A 238 -25.14 -56.01 138.42
CA LEU A 238 -26.11 -57.11 138.48
C LEU A 238 -25.51 -58.35 139.14
N GLU A 239 -24.24 -58.67 138.88
CA GLU A 239 -23.52 -59.73 139.58
C GLU A 239 -23.35 -59.42 141.07
N GLN A 240 -23.07 -58.17 141.44
CA GLN A 240 -23.03 -57.73 142.84
C GLN A 240 -24.40 -57.81 143.54
N LEU A 241 -25.49 -57.49 142.82
CA LEU A 241 -26.86 -57.68 143.31
C LEU A 241 -27.24 -59.16 143.45
N ALA A 242 -26.83 -60.01 142.51
CA ALA A 242 -27.05 -61.46 142.57
C ALA A 242 -26.27 -62.10 143.73
N ALA A 243 -25.04 -61.63 144.00
CA ALA A 243 -24.26 -62.05 145.17
C ALA A 243 -24.92 -61.60 146.51
N SER A 244 -25.54 -60.41 146.54
CA SER A 244 -26.28 -59.92 147.72
C SER A 244 -27.60 -60.67 148.00
N LEU A 245 -28.19 -61.28 146.96
CA LEU A 245 -29.40 -62.12 147.06
C LEU A 245 -29.09 -63.57 147.48
N GLN A 246 -27.87 -64.07 147.21
CA GLN A 246 -27.43 -65.37 147.72
C GLN A 246 -27.04 -65.34 149.21
N ASP A 247 -26.60 -64.20 149.75
CA ASP A 247 -26.22 -64.05 151.17
C ASP A 247 -27.41 -63.88 152.13
N THR A 248 -28.63 -63.64 151.62
CA THR A 248 -29.83 -63.39 152.43
C THR A 248 -30.74 -64.61 152.62
N GLN A 249 -30.49 -65.75 151.95
CA GLN A 249 -31.28 -66.99 152.12
C GLN A 249 -30.64 -68.08 153.00
N HIS A 250 -29.46 -67.85 153.59
CA HIS A 250 -28.76 -68.86 154.41
C HIS A 250 -28.63 -68.57 155.92
N LYS A 251 -29.31 -67.55 156.47
CA LYS A 251 -29.43 -67.29 157.91
C LYS A 251 -30.89 -67.18 158.35
N ASP A 252 -31.56 -68.32 158.53
CA ASP A 252 -32.68 -68.49 159.48
C ASP A 252 -33.10 -69.98 159.64
N ARG A 253 -32.10 -70.88 159.61
CA ARG A 253 -32.24 -72.28 160.03
C ARG A 253 -31.06 -72.68 160.91
N ALA A 254 -31.05 -72.22 162.17
CA ALA A 254 -30.64 -72.97 163.35
C ALA A 254 -30.45 -72.05 164.57
N GLU A 255 -31.45 -72.01 165.45
CA GLU A 255 -31.24 -72.20 166.90
C GLU A 255 -32.56 -72.71 167.51
N LYS A 256 -32.49 -73.79 168.30
CA LYS A 256 -33.57 -74.37 169.10
C LYS A 256 -33.29 -74.00 170.57
N GLN A 257 -34.21 -73.28 171.21
CA GLN A 257 -34.64 -73.41 172.61
C GLN A 257 -35.80 -72.45 172.89
#